data_AF-A0A9P0LH25-F1
#
_entry.id   AF-A0A9P0LH25-F1
#
_cell.length_a   1.000
_cell.length_b   1.000
_cell.length_c   1.000
_cell.angle_alpha   90.00
_cell.angle_beta   90.00
_cell.angle_gamma   90.00
#
_symmetry.space_group_name_H-M   'P 1'
#
loop_
_entity.id
_entity.type
_entity.pdbx_description
1 polymer ?
#
loop_
_entity_poly.entity_id
_entity_poly.type
_entity_poly.pdbx_seq_one_letter_code
_entity_poly.pdbx_strand_id
1 'polypeptide(L)'
;MYAPPYPTAMAPGAIPYQQYFNAYPTIHYNQPPSAANGYGWHGNGYGWQLDPKQWRKGGGGGPVPPSPSTGVVEETPVKKEKVEKQNAWFGEKGSGFRVKSGEPQDFYKLRDQCSDRGELFEDPEFPATDSSLFFSRRPDRYYEWRRPHEIADNPQFFVEGFSRFDVQQGELGDCWLLAAAANLTLYKRLFFQIVPDDQDFDDKYAGIFHFRFWQYGKWVDVVIDDRLPTYQGQLVFLHSTEDNEFWSALLEKAYAKLHGSYEALKGGSTCEAMEDFTGGVTEMYEMEACPPNLFQIIIKAYERSSLMGCSIEPDPNVLEAQTPEGLIRGHAYSITCVRYVDISTPNVSGKIPLLRLRNPWGNESEWNGAWSDGAPEWRFISEAEKEELGLTFDNDGEFWMSFKDYQRHFSRLEICNLNPDSLSEEELLDGHKKKWEMSVFEGEWVRGVTAGGCRNFLDSMQQRRLMKKTKIAFVLT
;
A
#
# COMPACT_ATOMS: atom_id res chain seq x y z
N MET A 1 79.01 -2.64 29.46
CA MET A 1 78.25 -3.55 30.34
C MET A 1 77.42 -4.46 29.45
N TYR A 2 77.60 -5.77 29.64
CA TYR A 2 76.80 -6.92 29.18
C TYR A 2 76.32 -7.00 27.71
N ALA A 3 76.88 -8.02 27.05
CA ALA A 3 76.43 -8.72 25.85
C ALA A 3 75.24 -9.69 26.16
N PRO A 4 74.77 -10.58 25.26
CA PRO A 4 74.47 -10.50 23.82
C PRO A 4 73.02 -11.05 23.54
N PRO A 5 72.73 -11.92 22.54
CA PRO A 5 72.14 -11.60 21.23
C PRO A 5 70.75 -12.26 21.00
N TYR A 6 70.15 -11.98 19.82
CA TYR A 6 69.00 -12.72 19.27
C TYR A 6 69.15 -14.25 19.37
N PRO A 7 68.04 -14.99 19.58
CA PRO A 7 67.65 -15.95 18.55
C PRO A 7 66.13 -16.11 18.31
N THR A 8 65.84 -16.60 17.12
CA THR A 8 64.56 -17.10 16.57
C THR A 8 64.18 -18.48 17.16
N ALA A 9 62.89 -18.69 17.51
CA ALA A 9 62.04 -19.85 17.12
C ALA A 9 60.80 -20.09 18.03
N MET A 10 59.62 -20.08 17.38
CA MET A 10 58.39 -20.92 17.51
C MET A 10 57.52 -21.01 18.81
N ALA A 11 56.31 -20.42 18.70
CA ALA A 11 54.92 -20.90 18.99
C ALA A 11 54.50 -21.49 20.38
N PRO A 12 53.18 -21.55 20.73
CA PRO A 12 51.97 -20.85 20.27
C PRO A 12 51.14 -20.20 21.42
N GLY A 13 50.25 -19.25 21.10
CA GLY A 13 49.27 -18.77 22.08
C GLY A 13 48.33 -17.69 21.54
N ALA A 14 47.15 -18.12 21.10
CA ALA A 14 45.88 -17.39 20.97
C ALA A 14 45.90 -15.93 20.46
N ILE A 15 45.43 -15.71 19.22
CA ILE A 15 45.00 -14.39 18.73
C ILE A 15 43.49 -14.42 18.52
N PRO A 16 42.72 -13.54 19.19
CA PRO A 16 41.30 -13.36 18.94
C PRO A 16 41.04 -12.50 17.69
N TYR A 17 39.96 -12.89 17.03
CA TYR A 17 39.25 -12.32 15.89
C TYR A 17 39.25 -10.78 15.79
N GLN A 18 39.86 -10.23 14.73
CA GLN A 18 39.50 -8.90 14.22
C GLN A 18 39.97 -8.66 12.78
N GLN A 19 39.13 -7.90 12.06
CA GLN A 19 39.37 -7.16 10.80
C GLN A 19 39.07 -7.86 9.47
N TYR A 20 37.90 -7.54 8.91
CA TYR A 20 37.81 -7.22 7.48
C TYR A 20 37.21 -5.82 7.31
N PHE A 21 37.94 -5.01 6.57
CA PHE A 21 37.69 -3.62 6.20
C PHE A 21 36.58 -3.52 5.15
N ASN A 22 35.66 -2.56 5.33
CA ASN A 22 34.75 -2.09 4.28
C ASN A 22 35.43 -0.98 3.48
N ALA A 23 35.59 -1.18 2.17
CA ALA A 23 35.99 -0.15 1.21
C ALA A 23 34.97 -0.10 0.08
N TYR A 24 34.18 0.97 -0.02
CA TYR A 24 33.47 1.37 -1.24
C TYR A 24 33.31 2.91 -1.31
N PRO A 25 33.23 3.49 -2.53
CA PRO A 25 33.63 4.86 -2.86
C PRO A 25 32.51 5.90 -2.67
N THR A 26 32.93 7.15 -2.47
CA THR A 26 32.09 8.35 -2.36
C THR A 26 31.63 8.81 -3.76
N ILE A 27 30.32 8.97 -3.97
CA ILE A 27 29.76 9.73 -5.10
C ILE A 27 29.23 11.06 -4.55
N HIS A 28 29.69 12.18 -5.10
CA HIS A 28 29.29 13.53 -4.73
C HIS A 28 28.05 13.97 -5.51
N TYR A 29 27.03 14.48 -4.82
CA TYR A 29 25.98 15.30 -5.42
C TYR A 29 25.98 16.69 -4.77
N ASN A 30 25.91 17.73 -5.59
CA ASN A 30 25.76 19.12 -5.14
C ASN A 30 24.33 19.35 -4.65
N GLN A 31 24.17 19.81 -3.41
CA GLN A 31 22.86 20.23 -2.86
C GLN A 31 22.44 21.60 -3.44
N PRO A 32 21.16 21.81 -3.80
CA PRO A 32 20.62 23.15 -3.99
C PRO A 32 20.25 23.83 -2.65
N PRO A 33 20.07 25.16 -2.64
CA PRO A 33 20.04 25.98 -1.44
C PRO A 33 18.77 25.79 -0.59
N SER A 34 18.94 25.90 0.72
CA SER A 34 17.87 25.87 1.74
C SER A 34 16.75 26.88 1.47
N ALA A 35 15.50 26.41 1.49
CA ALA A 35 14.34 27.27 1.66
C ALA A 35 13.79 27.10 3.09
N ALA A 36 14.03 28.12 3.91
CA ALA A 36 13.28 28.38 5.12
C ALA A 36 11.84 28.70 4.74
N ASN A 37 10.93 27.74 4.92
CA ASN A 37 9.47 27.94 5.03
C ASN A 37 8.85 26.64 5.52
N GLY A 38 8.69 26.51 6.84
CA GLY A 38 7.54 25.89 7.54
C GLY A 38 6.98 24.50 7.20
N TYR A 39 7.46 23.76 6.20
CA TYR A 39 6.95 22.43 5.85
C TYR A 39 7.95 21.36 6.30
N GLY A 40 7.57 20.60 7.32
CA GLY A 40 8.29 19.40 7.74
C GLY A 40 8.11 18.30 6.69
N TRP A 41 9.17 17.98 5.95
CA TRP A 41 9.23 16.79 5.13
C TRP A 41 9.18 15.55 6.03
N HIS A 42 8.06 14.84 6.03
CA HIS A 42 7.89 13.54 6.68
C HIS A 42 7.74 12.44 5.63
N GLY A 43 8.76 12.25 4.80
CA GLY A 43 8.88 11.11 3.90
C GLY A 43 10.36 10.74 3.79
N ASN A 44 10.76 9.56 4.27
CA ASN A 44 12.16 9.12 4.13
C ASN A 44 12.36 8.52 2.75
N GLY A 45 12.61 9.37 1.75
CA GLY A 45 13.12 8.94 0.45
C GLY A 45 14.52 8.35 0.57
N TYR A 46 14.62 7.02 0.74
CA TYR A 46 15.85 6.25 0.55
C TYR A 46 15.50 4.81 0.11
N GLY A 47 15.19 4.63 -1.19
CA GLY A 47 15.22 3.31 -1.83
C GLY A 47 16.67 2.82 -1.96
N TRP A 48 16.93 1.56 -1.61
CA TRP A 48 18.27 0.96 -1.67
C TRP A 48 18.42 0.09 -2.93
N GLN A 49 19.37 0.44 -3.80
CA GLN A 49 19.84 -0.45 -4.87
C GLN A 49 20.79 -1.52 -4.29
N LEU A 50 20.47 -2.80 -4.49
CA LEU A 50 21.37 -3.93 -4.23
C LEU A 50 22.21 -4.22 -5.48
N ASP A 51 23.54 -4.30 -5.33
CA ASP A 51 24.50 -4.63 -6.40
C ASP A 51 24.36 -6.10 -6.86
N PRO A 52 24.04 -6.37 -8.15
CA PRO A 52 23.79 -7.74 -8.66
C PRO A 52 25.01 -8.67 -8.77
N LYS A 53 26.23 -8.27 -8.36
CA LYS A 53 27.45 -9.01 -8.74
C LYS A 53 27.93 -10.12 -7.81
N GLN A 54 27.13 -10.59 -6.84
CA GLN A 54 27.56 -11.66 -5.92
C GLN A 54 26.74 -12.96 -5.95
N TRP A 55 26.14 -13.35 -7.08
CA TRP A 55 25.49 -14.66 -7.18
C TRP A 55 25.93 -15.49 -8.38
N ARG A 56 26.95 -16.35 -8.18
CA ARG A 56 27.22 -17.52 -9.02
C ARG A 56 27.78 -18.66 -8.16
N LYS A 57 26.99 -19.74 -7.96
CA LYS A 57 27.27 -21.13 -8.40
C LYS A 57 26.38 -22.17 -7.69
N GLY A 58 25.91 -23.14 -8.47
CA GLY A 58 25.35 -24.44 -8.05
C GLY A 58 23.87 -24.59 -8.44
N GLY A 59 23.39 -25.55 -9.23
CA GLY A 59 23.99 -26.74 -9.83
C GLY A 59 23.06 -27.95 -9.68
N GLY A 60 22.18 -28.18 -10.67
CA GLY A 60 21.73 -29.51 -11.14
C GLY A 60 20.66 -30.30 -10.35
N GLY A 61 19.64 -30.77 -11.08
CA GLY A 61 18.90 -32.02 -10.79
C GLY A 61 17.41 -31.86 -10.50
N GLY A 62 16.57 -31.93 -11.53
CA GLY A 62 15.11 -32.02 -11.39
C GLY A 62 14.59 -33.46 -11.25
N PRO A 63 13.33 -33.63 -10.82
CA PRO A 63 12.46 -34.68 -11.36
C PRO A 63 11.12 -34.14 -11.90
N VAL A 64 10.60 -34.89 -12.88
CA VAL A 64 9.38 -34.67 -13.69
C VAL A 64 8.10 -34.94 -12.87
N PRO A 65 6.98 -34.21 -13.10
CA PRO A 65 5.75 -34.35 -12.32
C PRO A 65 4.83 -35.49 -12.83
N PRO A 66 3.95 -36.06 -11.98
CA PRO A 66 2.83 -36.87 -12.44
C PRO A 66 1.59 -36.01 -12.80
N SER A 67 0.85 -36.50 -13.79
CA SER A 67 -0.33 -35.90 -14.44
C SER A 67 -1.63 -35.95 -13.61
N PRO A 68 -2.69 -35.20 -13.98
CA PRO A 68 -3.77 -34.79 -13.08
C PRO A 68 -4.91 -35.82 -13.01
N SER A 69 -5.42 -36.07 -11.81
CA SER A 69 -6.70 -36.76 -11.60
C SER A 69 -7.81 -35.73 -11.41
N THR A 70 -8.80 -35.85 -12.29
CA THR A 70 -10.10 -35.17 -12.30
C THR A 70 -10.83 -35.29 -10.95
N GLY A 71 -11.04 -34.17 -10.28
CA GLY A 71 -11.93 -34.04 -9.13
C GLY A 71 -12.65 -32.69 -9.22
N VAL A 72 -13.97 -32.74 -9.34
CA VAL A 72 -14.87 -31.59 -9.29
C VAL A 72 -14.66 -30.88 -7.96
N VAL A 73 -14.30 -29.60 -7.99
CA VAL A 73 -14.21 -28.76 -6.77
C VAL A 73 -15.62 -28.28 -6.47
N GLU A 74 -16.26 -28.88 -5.46
CA GLU A 74 -17.42 -28.30 -4.81
C GLU A 74 -16.97 -27.14 -3.93
N GLU A 75 -17.54 -25.96 -4.15
CA GLU A 75 -17.32 -24.77 -3.33
C GLU A 75 -17.65 -25.07 -1.87
N THR A 76 -16.63 -25.01 -1.03
CA THR A 76 -16.78 -25.26 0.41
C THR A 76 -17.12 -23.94 1.10
N PRO A 77 -18.17 -23.87 1.94
CA PRO A 77 -18.52 -22.64 2.63
C PRO A 77 -17.37 -22.20 3.55
N VAL A 78 -16.89 -20.97 3.31
CA VAL A 78 -15.75 -20.33 3.97
C VAL A 78 -15.94 -20.37 5.49
N LYS A 79 -15.10 -21.15 6.19
CA LYS A 79 -14.98 -21.07 7.64
C LYS A 79 -14.25 -19.79 7.99
N LYS A 80 -14.95 -18.86 8.65
CA LYS A 80 -14.39 -17.61 9.20
C LYS A 80 -13.32 -17.93 10.25
N GLU A 81 -12.04 -17.99 9.86
CA GLU A 81 -10.95 -17.84 10.82
C GLU A 81 -10.85 -16.36 11.20
N LYS A 82 -11.24 -16.07 12.44
CA LYS A 82 -11.15 -14.74 13.04
C LYS A 82 -9.68 -14.32 13.06
N VAL A 83 -9.33 -13.26 12.35
CA VAL A 83 -7.97 -12.67 12.37
C VAL A 83 -7.78 -11.97 13.72
N GLU A 84 -7.44 -12.74 14.76
CA GLU A 84 -7.06 -12.20 16.06
C GLU A 84 -5.57 -11.86 16.04
N LYS A 85 -5.26 -10.56 15.96
CA LYS A 85 -4.08 -9.92 16.58
C LYS A 85 -4.23 -8.39 16.53
N GLN A 86 -5.13 -7.89 17.37
CA GLN A 86 -5.14 -6.47 17.74
C GLN A 86 -3.88 -6.17 18.55
N ASN A 87 -3.09 -5.19 18.12
CA ASN A 87 -1.83 -4.83 18.78
C ASN A 87 -1.96 -3.58 19.66
N ALA A 88 -2.88 -2.66 19.33
CA ALA A 88 -3.20 -1.49 20.15
C ALA A 88 -4.56 -0.85 19.79
N TRP A 89 -5.15 -0.09 20.71
CA TRP A 89 -6.33 0.77 20.48
C TRP A 89 -5.93 2.20 20.16
N PHE A 90 -6.76 2.94 19.42
CA PHE A 90 -6.53 4.37 19.17
C PHE A 90 -6.46 5.11 20.50
N GLY A 91 -5.29 5.72 20.76
CA GLY A 91 -5.03 6.39 22.03
C GLY A 91 -4.29 5.62 23.09
N GLU A 92 -4.09 4.33 22.89
CA GLU A 92 -3.37 3.49 23.83
C GLU A 92 -1.91 3.93 23.93
N LYS A 93 -1.32 3.82 25.13
CA LYS A 93 0.10 4.14 25.34
C LYS A 93 0.97 3.28 24.40
N GLY A 94 1.67 3.95 23.49
CA GLY A 94 2.53 3.29 22.52
C GLY A 94 1.87 2.98 21.17
N SER A 95 0.62 3.43 20.94
CA SER A 95 -0.01 3.50 19.60
C SER A 95 0.55 4.64 18.74
N GLY A 96 1.22 5.63 19.36
CA GLY A 96 1.68 6.84 18.68
C GLY A 96 0.65 7.98 18.69
N PHE A 97 -0.62 7.69 19.02
CA PHE A 97 -1.71 8.66 19.02
C PHE A 97 -2.14 9.03 20.44
N ARG A 98 -2.54 10.29 20.64
CA ARG A 98 -3.08 10.79 21.91
C ARG A 98 -4.53 11.18 21.73
N VAL A 99 -5.39 10.66 22.60
CA VAL A 99 -6.82 10.98 22.67
C VAL A 99 -7.01 12.23 23.52
N LYS A 100 -7.91 13.13 23.13
CA LYS A 100 -8.30 14.29 23.93
C LYS A 100 -9.02 13.86 25.21
N SER A 101 -9.80 12.78 25.15
CA SER A 101 -10.48 12.17 26.29
C SER A 101 -9.53 11.61 27.36
N GLY A 102 -8.28 11.28 26.98
CA GLY A 102 -7.28 10.65 27.85
C GLY A 102 -7.42 9.14 28.02
N GLU A 103 -8.49 8.52 27.51
CA GLU A 103 -8.75 7.07 27.56
C GLU A 103 -8.82 6.50 26.13
N PRO A 104 -8.23 5.31 25.87
CA PRO A 104 -8.30 4.68 24.56
C PRO A 104 -9.75 4.36 24.15
N GLN A 105 -10.07 4.49 22.87
CA GLN A 105 -11.40 4.14 22.34
C GLN A 105 -11.46 2.63 22.03
N ASP A 106 -12.37 1.93 22.70
CA ASP A 106 -12.68 0.51 22.49
C ASP A 106 -14.01 0.41 21.73
N PHE A 107 -13.98 -0.16 20.52
CA PHE A 107 -15.17 -0.34 19.71
C PHE A 107 -16.28 -1.09 20.45
N TYR A 108 -15.99 -2.26 21.02
CA TYR A 108 -17.01 -3.12 21.62
C TYR A 108 -17.63 -2.47 22.84
N LYS A 109 -16.80 -1.91 23.73
CA LYS A 109 -17.28 -1.22 24.94
C LYS A 109 -18.10 0.02 24.61
N LEU A 110 -17.68 0.83 23.63
CA LEU A 110 -18.40 2.04 23.25
C LEU A 110 -19.72 1.70 22.57
N ARG A 111 -19.74 0.70 21.68
CA ARG A 111 -20.97 0.20 21.05
C ARG A 111 -21.96 -0.27 22.10
N ASP A 112 -21.55 -1.17 22.99
CA ASP A 112 -22.43 -1.75 24.00
C ASP A 112 -22.99 -0.67 24.94
N GLN A 113 -22.19 0.34 25.31
CA GLN A 113 -22.66 1.49 26.09
C GLN A 113 -23.69 2.36 25.36
N CYS A 114 -23.53 2.55 24.05
CA CYS A 114 -24.48 3.29 23.23
C CYS A 114 -25.79 2.51 23.07
N SER A 115 -25.71 1.20 22.83
CA SER A 115 -26.87 0.30 22.79
C SER A 115 -27.63 0.29 24.12
N ASP A 116 -26.93 0.21 25.26
CA ASP A 116 -27.55 0.23 26.60
C ASP A 116 -28.27 1.55 26.89
N ARG A 117 -27.78 2.66 26.36
CA ARG A 117 -28.39 4.00 26.50
C ARG A 117 -29.49 4.27 25.47
N GLY A 118 -29.59 3.48 24.41
CA GLY A 118 -30.48 3.77 23.28
C GLY A 118 -30.07 5.02 22.50
N GLU A 119 -28.78 5.34 22.48
CA GLU A 119 -28.22 6.52 21.84
C GLU A 119 -27.26 6.10 20.71
N LEU A 120 -27.17 6.91 19.65
CA LEU A 120 -26.16 6.70 18.61
C LEU A 120 -24.84 7.32 19.03
N PHE A 121 -23.73 6.64 18.72
CA PHE A 121 -22.40 7.12 19.02
C PHE A 121 -22.11 8.44 18.31
N GLU A 122 -21.53 9.37 19.06
CA GLU A 122 -20.98 10.61 18.54
C GLU A 122 -19.52 10.66 18.95
N ASP A 123 -18.62 10.68 17.97
CA ASP A 123 -17.19 10.59 18.21
C ASP A 123 -16.65 11.90 18.80
N PRO A 124 -16.19 11.91 20.06
CA PRO A 124 -15.65 13.12 20.68
C PRO A 124 -14.28 13.50 20.11
N GLU A 125 -13.57 12.55 19.49
CA GLU A 125 -12.22 12.76 18.99
C GLU A 125 -12.21 13.32 17.57
N PHE A 126 -13.24 13.02 16.78
CA PHE A 126 -13.42 13.47 15.40
C PHE A 126 -14.84 14.01 15.20
N PRO A 127 -15.15 15.19 15.79
CA PRO A 127 -16.51 15.71 15.83
C PRO A 127 -17.02 16.09 14.43
N ALA A 128 -18.33 15.95 14.21
CA ALA A 128 -19.02 16.32 12.96
C ALA A 128 -19.08 17.86 12.77
N THR A 129 -17.92 18.48 12.54
CA THR A 129 -17.73 19.92 12.43
C THR A 129 -16.71 20.25 11.33
N ASP A 130 -16.65 21.51 10.92
CA ASP A 130 -15.68 21.97 9.91
C ASP A 130 -14.22 21.68 10.29
N SER A 131 -13.89 21.57 11.59
CA SER A 131 -12.51 21.28 12.04
C SER A 131 -12.03 19.88 11.66
N SER A 132 -12.95 18.94 11.46
CA SER A 132 -12.65 17.58 10.99
C SER A 132 -12.56 17.52 9.46
N LEU A 133 -13.08 18.54 8.76
CA LEU A 133 -12.98 18.66 7.31
C LEU A 133 -11.74 19.43 6.91
N PHE A 134 -11.50 20.58 7.54
CA PHE A 134 -10.53 21.58 7.11
C PHE A 134 -9.67 22.05 8.29
N PHE A 135 -8.35 22.14 8.05
CA PHE A 135 -7.43 22.86 8.93
C PHE A 135 -7.06 24.24 8.36
N SER A 136 -7.32 24.49 7.07
CA SER A 136 -6.99 25.75 6.40
C SER A 136 -8.20 26.70 6.30
N ARG A 137 -8.80 26.87 5.11
CA ARG A 137 -9.94 27.73 4.84
C ARG A 137 -11.12 26.89 4.38
N ARG A 138 -12.25 27.09 5.04
CA ARG A 138 -13.53 26.53 4.60
C ARG A 138 -13.90 27.05 3.20
N PRO A 139 -14.30 26.18 2.25
CA PRO A 139 -14.88 26.62 0.99
C PRO A 139 -16.19 27.40 1.23
N ASP A 140 -16.66 28.13 0.22
CA ASP A 140 -17.93 28.90 0.28
C ASP A 140 -19.18 27.99 0.22
N ARG A 141 -19.00 26.71 0.52
CA ARG A 141 -19.98 25.64 0.48
C ARG A 141 -20.16 25.09 1.89
N TYR A 142 -21.42 24.92 2.29
CA TYR A 142 -21.77 24.34 3.58
C TYR A 142 -21.95 22.83 3.43
N TYR A 143 -21.17 22.05 4.17
CA TYR A 143 -21.30 20.59 4.23
C TYR A 143 -22.17 20.20 5.43
N GLU A 144 -23.09 19.26 5.20
CA GLU A 144 -23.97 18.68 6.21
C GLU A 144 -23.44 17.31 6.60
N TRP A 145 -23.35 17.02 7.89
CA TRP A 145 -22.99 15.69 8.37
C TRP A 145 -24.25 14.86 8.53
N ARG A 146 -24.37 13.76 7.78
CA ARG A 146 -25.53 12.87 7.78
C ARG A 146 -25.11 11.43 8.00
N ARG A 147 -25.94 10.64 8.68
CA ARG A 147 -25.73 9.19 8.81
C ARG A 147 -26.24 8.46 7.55
N PRO A 148 -25.76 7.24 7.25
CA PRO A 148 -26.22 6.44 6.11
C PRO A 148 -27.74 6.30 6.00
N HIS A 149 -28.43 6.11 7.13
CA HIS A 149 -29.90 6.05 7.20
C HIS A 149 -30.63 7.34 6.80
N GLU A 150 -29.93 8.48 6.74
CA GLU A 150 -30.45 9.78 6.32
C GLU A 150 -30.10 10.10 4.85
N ILE A 151 -29.29 9.24 4.22
CA ILE A 151 -28.75 9.40 2.87
C ILE A 151 -29.41 8.40 1.92
N ALA A 152 -29.48 7.12 2.31
CA ALA A 152 -29.99 6.04 1.48
C ALA A 152 -31.02 5.17 2.22
N ASP A 153 -31.93 4.56 1.45
CA ASP A 153 -32.84 3.54 1.95
C ASP A 153 -32.08 2.22 2.17
N ASN A 154 -32.31 1.58 3.32
CA ASN A 154 -31.66 0.30 3.69
C ASN A 154 -30.13 0.32 3.55
N PRO A 155 -29.43 1.17 4.33
CA PRO A 155 -27.97 1.22 4.29
C PRO A 155 -27.37 -0.13 4.65
N GLN A 156 -26.32 -0.52 3.94
CA GLN A 156 -25.57 -1.75 4.12
C GLN A 156 -24.10 -1.41 4.31
N PHE A 157 -23.42 -2.20 5.15
CA PHE A 157 -21.98 -2.06 5.23
C PHE A 157 -21.32 -2.62 3.98
N PHE A 158 -21.80 -3.78 3.50
CA PHE A 158 -21.39 -4.45 2.26
C PHE A 158 -22.61 -4.79 1.41
N VAL A 159 -22.54 -4.56 0.10
CA VAL A 159 -23.56 -4.99 -0.87
C VAL A 159 -22.95 -6.06 -1.77
N GLU A 160 -23.47 -7.28 -1.67
CA GLU A 160 -22.97 -8.46 -2.41
C GLU A 160 -21.47 -8.79 -2.21
N GLY A 161 -20.84 -8.21 -1.19
CA GLY A 161 -19.44 -8.44 -0.84
C GLY A 161 -18.68 -7.12 -0.73
N PHE A 162 -17.41 -7.15 -1.08
CA PHE A 162 -16.60 -5.96 -1.26
C PHE A 162 -15.90 -6.07 -2.60
N SER A 163 -15.85 -4.96 -3.31
CA SER A 163 -15.30 -4.88 -4.66
C SER A 163 -14.50 -3.61 -4.82
N ARG A 164 -13.63 -3.64 -5.82
CA ARG A 164 -12.89 -2.46 -6.28
C ARG A 164 -13.82 -1.35 -6.82
N PHE A 165 -15.06 -1.68 -7.18
CA PHE A 165 -16.06 -0.72 -7.68
C PHE A 165 -16.64 0.17 -6.59
N ASP A 166 -16.57 -0.28 -5.34
CA ASP A 166 -17.07 0.44 -4.16
C ASP A 166 -16.19 1.64 -3.78
N VAL A 167 -15.11 1.89 -4.55
CA VAL A 167 -14.11 2.92 -4.30
C VAL A 167 -14.15 3.94 -5.42
N GLN A 168 -15.03 4.93 -5.30
CA GLN A 168 -15.16 6.07 -6.22
C GLN A 168 -14.64 7.35 -5.58
N GLN A 169 -13.89 8.15 -6.37
CA GLN A 169 -13.35 9.42 -5.90
C GLN A 169 -14.42 10.49 -5.81
N GLY A 170 -14.48 11.17 -4.67
CA GLY A 170 -15.26 12.38 -4.49
C GLY A 170 -14.47 13.65 -4.83
N GLU A 171 -14.77 14.75 -4.15
CA GLU A 171 -14.16 16.06 -4.39
C GLU A 171 -12.76 16.21 -3.77
N LEU A 172 -12.28 15.22 -3.01
CA LEU A 172 -10.99 15.25 -2.34
C LEU A 172 -9.88 14.74 -3.28
N GLY A 173 -8.72 15.40 -3.22
CA GLY A 173 -7.53 15.03 -4.00
C GLY A 173 -6.71 13.94 -3.31
N ASP A 174 -7.36 12.84 -2.95
CA ASP A 174 -6.79 11.71 -2.21
C ASP A 174 -6.81 10.40 -3.02
N CYS A 175 -6.77 10.50 -4.35
CA CYS A 175 -6.70 9.37 -5.29
C CYS A 175 -5.63 8.31 -4.92
N TRP A 176 -4.54 8.73 -4.27
CA TRP A 176 -3.49 7.85 -3.74
C TRP A 176 -4.02 6.87 -2.67
N LEU A 177 -4.95 7.30 -1.82
CA LEU A 177 -5.61 6.46 -0.82
C LEU A 177 -6.57 5.49 -1.49
N LEU A 178 -7.36 5.98 -2.44
CA LEU A 178 -8.34 5.18 -3.18
C LEU A 178 -7.69 4.09 -4.01
N ALA A 179 -6.58 4.38 -4.68
CA ALA A 179 -5.82 3.37 -5.41
C ALA A 179 -5.32 2.25 -4.47
N ALA A 180 -4.86 2.61 -3.27
CA ALA A 180 -4.48 1.63 -2.24
C ALA A 180 -5.69 0.84 -1.71
N ALA A 181 -6.84 1.49 -1.48
CA ALA A 181 -8.06 0.83 -0.99
C ALA A 181 -8.65 -0.11 -2.05
N ALA A 182 -8.63 0.28 -3.32
CA ALA A 182 -9.03 -0.59 -4.42
C ALA A 182 -8.10 -1.81 -4.58
N ASN A 183 -6.80 -1.65 -4.32
CA ASN A 183 -5.87 -2.79 -4.31
C ASN A 183 -6.12 -3.75 -3.15
N LEU A 184 -6.66 -3.24 -2.03
CA LEU A 184 -6.94 -4.05 -0.86
C LEU A 184 -8.05 -5.08 -1.11
N THR A 185 -9.06 -4.72 -1.93
CA THR A 185 -10.18 -5.61 -2.26
C THR A 185 -9.75 -6.84 -3.06
N LEU A 186 -8.55 -6.84 -3.64
CA LEU A 186 -7.97 -8.00 -4.32
C LEU A 186 -7.56 -9.12 -3.34
N TYR A 187 -7.39 -8.82 -2.05
CA TYR A 187 -6.87 -9.74 -1.05
C TYR A 187 -7.79 -9.82 0.17
N LYS A 188 -8.72 -10.78 0.15
CA LYS A 188 -9.80 -10.91 1.15
C LYS A 188 -9.31 -10.94 2.60
N ARG A 189 -8.23 -11.67 2.89
CA ARG A 189 -7.68 -11.76 4.26
C ARG A 189 -7.14 -10.41 4.73
N LEU A 190 -6.43 -9.71 3.86
CA LEU A 190 -5.87 -8.39 4.13
C LEU A 190 -6.99 -7.37 4.28
N PHE A 191 -8.00 -7.42 3.42
CA PHE A 191 -9.18 -6.58 3.48
C PHE A 191 -9.85 -6.66 4.86
N PHE A 192 -10.21 -7.87 5.32
CA PHE A 192 -10.84 -8.04 6.65
C PHE A 192 -9.92 -7.77 7.83
N GLN A 193 -8.61 -7.67 7.60
CA GLN A 193 -7.69 -7.20 8.63
C GLN A 193 -7.85 -5.70 8.88
N ILE A 194 -8.22 -4.89 7.88
CA ILE A 194 -8.40 -3.43 7.97
C ILE A 194 -9.86 -3.04 8.14
N VAL A 195 -10.76 -3.77 7.49
CA VAL A 195 -12.21 -3.57 7.49
C VAL A 195 -12.86 -4.79 8.14
N PRO A 196 -12.98 -4.86 9.48
CA PRO A 196 -13.58 -6.00 10.17
C PRO A 196 -15.01 -6.29 9.71
N ASP A 197 -15.39 -7.58 9.68
CA ASP A 197 -16.72 -8.05 9.24
C ASP A 197 -17.72 -8.24 10.40
N ASP A 198 -17.39 -7.73 11.59
CA ASP A 198 -18.22 -7.79 12.79
C ASP A 198 -19.00 -6.49 13.06
N GLN A 199 -19.18 -5.68 12.01
CA GLN A 199 -19.93 -4.43 11.99
C GLN A 199 -20.90 -4.40 10.81
N ASP A 200 -22.12 -3.91 11.06
CA ASP A 200 -23.16 -3.74 10.04
C ASP A 200 -24.25 -2.76 10.55
N PHE A 201 -25.22 -2.44 9.69
CA PHE A 201 -26.43 -1.69 10.02
C PHE A 201 -27.58 -2.61 10.48
N ASP A 202 -27.26 -3.65 11.25
CA ASP A 202 -28.21 -4.66 11.74
C ASP A 202 -28.77 -4.33 13.15
N ASP A 203 -29.34 -5.33 13.83
CA ASP A 203 -29.90 -5.18 15.18
C ASP A 203 -28.89 -4.69 16.25
N LYS A 204 -27.57 -4.76 15.98
CA LYS A 204 -26.51 -4.27 16.88
C LYS A 204 -26.04 -2.86 16.53
N TYR A 205 -26.68 -2.21 15.56
CA TYR A 205 -26.34 -0.87 15.13
C TYR A 205 -26.44 0.14 16.29
N ALA A 206 -25.35 0.90 16.47
CA ALA A 206 -25.27 2.00 17.43
C ALA A 206 -24.59 3.24 16.83
N GLY A 207 -24.57 3.36 15.49
CA GLY A 207 -23.94 4.48 14.78
C GLY A 207 -22.41 4.57 14.97
N ILE A 208 -21.76 3.43 15.14
CA ILE A 208 -20.33 3.26 15.46
C ILE A 208 -19.71 2.17 14.59
N PHE A 209 -18.51 2.42 14.09
CA PHE A 209 -17.73 1.49 13.25
C PHE A 209 -16.25 1.56 13.65
N HIS A 210 -15.46 0.59 13.22
CA HIS A 210 -14.02 0.58 13.45
C HIS A 210 -13.22 0.01 12.27
N PHE A 211 -11.99 0.47 12.16
CA PHE A 211 -11.04 0.11 11.11
C PHE A 211 -9.65 -0.04 11.71
N ARG A 212 -8.78 -0.83 11.07
CA ARG A 212 -7.43 -1.09 11.58
C ARG A 212 -6.38 -0.63 10.60
N PHE A 213 -5.50 0.25 11.06
CA PHE A 213 -4.38 0.74 10.26
C PHE A 213 -3.07 0.35 10.92
N TRP A 214 -2.11 -0.04 10.10
CA TRP A 214 -0.75 -0.23 10.53
C TRP A 214 -0.09 1.13 10.72
N GLN A 215 0.52 1.34 11.88
CA GLN A 215 1.21 2.57 12.25
C GLN A 215 2.52 2.20 12.92
N TYR A 216 3.63 2.48 12.23
CA TYR A 216 4.99 2.38 12.73
C TYR A 216 5.34 1.04 13.42
N GLY A 217 4.82 -0.08 12.91
CA GLY A 217 5.08 -1.43 13.43
C GLY A 217 3.90 -2.07 14.15
N LYS A 218 2.79 -1.36 14.37
CA LYS A 218 1.65 -1.85 15.15
C LYS A 218 0.33 -1.61 14.42
N TRP A 219 -0.60 -2.55 14.57
CA TRP A 219 -1.98 -2.36 14.16
C TRP A 219 -2.72 -1.54 15.22
N VAL A 220 -3.31 -0.43 14.80
CA VAL A 220 -4.09 0.50 15.61
C VAL A 220 -5.54 0.41 15.16
N ASP A 221 -6.42 0.10 16.11
CA ASP A 221 -7.88 0.05 15.90
C ASP A 221 -8.49 1.45 16.10
N VAL A 222 -9.03 2.02 15.03
CA VAL A 222 -9.62 3.37 14.96
C VAL A 222 -11.13 3.27 14.92
N VAL A 223 -11.76 3.80 15.96
CA VAL A 223 -13.23 3.85 16.10
C VAL A 223 -13.75 5.16 15.51
N ILE A 224 -14.86 5.14 14.80
CA ILE A 224 -15.55 6.34 14.30
C ILE A 224 -17.06 6.21 14.53
N ASP A 225 -17.76 7.35 14.55
CA ASP A 225 -19.20 7.33 14.24
C ASP A 225 -19.44 7.29 12.73
N ASP A 226 -20.68 7.08 12.30
CA ASP A 226 -21.04 6.97 10.88
C ASP A 226 -21.54 8.26 10.22
N ARG A 227 -21.43 9.42 10.87
CA ARG A 227 -21.80 10.69 10.24
C ARG A 227 -20.83 11.01 9.11
N LEU A 228 -21.30 11.13 7.88
CA LEU A 228 -20.49 11.40 6.70
C LEU A 228 -20.75 12.81 6.16
N PRO A 229 -19.73 13.48 5.59
CA PRO A 229 -19.89 14.79 4.96
C PRO A 229 -20.71 14.68 3.66
N THR A 230 -21.79 15.45 3.59
CA THR A 230 -22.71 15.49 2.45
C THR A 230 -22.92 16.91 1.95
N TYR A 231 -23.36 17.01 0.70
CA TYR A 231 -23.87 18.23 0.12
C TYR A 231 -25.08 17.91 -0.73
N GLN A 232 -26.17 18.66 -0.54
CA GLN A 232 -27.45 18.41 -1.23
C GLN A 232 -27.92 16.95 -1.05
N GLY A 233 -27.62 16.34 0.11
CA GLY A 233 -28.01 14.97 0.46
C GLY A 233 -27.13 13.88 -0.17
N GLN A 234 -26.06 14.23 -0.88
CA GLN A 234 -25.13 13.29 -1.52
C GLN A 234 -23.77 13.30 -0.84
N LEU A 235 -23.10 12.14 -0.78
CA LEU A 235 -21.73 12.04 -0.29
C LEU A 235 -20.79 12.91 -1.13
N VAL A 236 -19.86 13.60 -0.47
CA VAL A 236 -18.94 14.55 -1.13
C VAL A 236 -17.58 13.92 -1.39
N PHE A 237 -17.18 12.97 -0.57
CA PHE A 237 -15.88 12.31 -0.64
C PHE A 237 -16.04 10.88 -1.17
N LEU A 238 -15.19 9.94 -0.73
CA LEU A 238 -15.21 8.56 -1.20
C LEU A 238 -16.59 7.92 -1.00
N HIS A 239 -17.13 7.27 -2.03
CA HIS A 239 -18.39 6.55 -2.02
C HIS A 239 -18.35 5.31 -2.93
N SER A 240 -19.34 4.42 -2.80
CA SER A 240 -19.55 3.29 -3.70
C SER A 240 -20.35 3.70 -4.93
N THR A 241 -20.28 2.90 -6.00
CA THR A 241 -21.25 3.00 -7.11
C THR A 241 -22.65 2.58 -6.68
N GLU A 242 -22.77 1.76 -5.63
CA GLU A 242 -24.03 1.40 -5.01
C GLU A 242 -24.42 2.44 -3.96
N ASP A 243 -25.56 3.10 -4.15
CA ASP A 243 -26.00 4.23 -3.31
C ASP A 243 -26.21 3.86 -1.83
N ASN A 244 -26.43 2.58 -1.53
CA ASN A 244 -26.69 2.08 -0.18
C ASN A 244 -25.50 1.35 0.47
N GLU A 245 -24.30 1.40 -0.11
CA GLU A 245 -23.08 0.78 0.44
C GLU A 245 -22.11 1.82 1.02
N PHE A 246 -21.62 1.59 2.24
CA PHE A 246 -20.92 2.64 3.01
C PHE A 246 -19.54 2.27 3.57
N TRP A 247 -19.03 1.05 3.41
CA TRP A 247 -17.74 0.66 4.02
C TRP A 247 -16.58 1.57 3.58
N SER A 248 -16.57 1.97 2.32
CA SER A 248 -15.47 2.69 1.70
C SER A 248 -15.44 4.17 2.16
N ALA A 249 -16.61 4.80 2.24
CA ALA A 249 -16.78 6.14 2.81
C ALA A 249 -16.37 6.19 4.30
N LEU A 250 -16.73 5.15 5.06
CA LEU A 250 -16.36 5.01 6.46
C LEU A 250 -14.87 4.72 6.65
N LEU A 251 -14.25 3.95 5.75
CA LEU A 251 -12.80 3.71 5.74
C LEU A 251 -12.03 5.02 5.57
N GLU A 252 -12.40 5.83 4.57
CA GLU A 252 -11.81 7.15 4.32
C GLU A 252 -11.95 8.05 5.56
N LYS A 253 -13.12 8.06 6.20
CA LYS A 253 -13.34 8.81 7.45
C LYS A 253 -12.42 8.38 8.57
N ALA A 254 -12.26 7.07 8.79
CA ALA A 254 -11.38 6.55 9.83
C ALA A 254 -9.91 6.93 9.56
N TYR A 255 -9.51 6.93 8.29
CA TYR A 255 -8.18 7.35 7.88
C TYR A 255 -7.99 8.88 8.04
N ALA A 256 -8.99 9.68 7.69
CA ALA A 256 -9.01 11.12 7.93
C ALA A 256 -8.88 11.44 9.43
N LYS A 257 -9.56 10.67 10.29
CA LYS A 257 -9.41 10.79 11.75
C LYS A 257 -7.99 10.48 12.22
N LEU A 258 -7.37 9.42 11.69
CA LEU A 258 -6.00 9.04 12.01
C LEU A 258 -5.01 10.17 11.70
N HIS A 259 -5.22 10.88 10.58
CA HIS A 259 -4.37 11.98 10.11
C HIS A 259 -4.83 13.37 10.56
N GLY A 260 -6.00 13.48 11.20
CA GLY A 260 -6.49 14.66 11.90
C GLY A 260 -7.63 15.43 11.21
N SER A 261 -7.74 15.37 9.88
CA SER A 261 -8.88 15.91 9.11
C SER A 261 -8.93 15.31 7.70
N TYR A 262 -10.06 15.49 6.99
CA TYR A 262 -10.14 15.12 5.57
C TYR A 262 -9.14 15.91 4.71
N GLU A 263 -8.98 17.21 4.94
CA GLU A 263 -8.00 18.03 4.23
C GLU A 263 -6.56 17.52 4.40
N ALA A 264 -6.24 16.83 5.51
CA ALA A 264 -4.92 16.23 5.72
C ALA A 264 -4.62 15.08 4.74
N LEU A 265 -5.64 14.49 4.11
CA LEU A 265 -5.48 13.44 3.10
C LEU A 265 -5.21 14.01 1.69
N LYS A 266 -5.30 15.33 1.50
CA LYS A 266 -5.07 15.95 0.20
C LYS A 266 -3.59 15.88 -0.18
N GLY A 267 -3.28 15.07 -1.19
CA GLY A 267 -1.93 14.88 -1.72
C GLY A 267 -1.03 14.05 -0.80
N GLY A 268 -0.94 12.76 -1.09
CA GLY A 268 -0.03 11.80 -0.45
C GLY A 268 0.57 10.85 -1.49
N SER A 269 1.36 9.88 -1.02
CA SER A 269 1.89 8.81 -1.88
C SER A 269 1.10 7.52 -1.68
N THR A 270 0.80 6.80 -2.76
CA THR A 270 0.12 5.50 -2.69
C THR A 270 0.90 4.52 -1.82
N CYS A 271 2.24 4.62 -1.81
CA CYS A 271 3.09 3.84 -0.92
C CYS A 271 2.70 4.02 0.56
N GLU A 272 2.47 5.24 1.01
CA GLU A 272 2.13 5.53 2.41
C GLU A 272 0.84 4.83 2.80
N ALA A 273 -0.21 4.95 1.97
CA ALA A 273 -1.47 4.24 2.19
C ALA A 273 -1.29 2.71 2.15
N MET A 274 -0.49 2.18 1.21
CA MET A 274 -0.22 0.75 1.16
C MET A 274 0.55 0.25 2.37
N GLU A 275 1.49 1.01 2.93
CA GLU A 275 2.17 0.65 4.20
C GLU A 275 1.18 0.62 5.35
N ASP A 276 0.34 1.65 5.46
CA ASP A 276 -0.67 1.75 6.52
C ASP A 276 -1.77 0.69 6.40
N PHE A 277 -2.07 0.22 5.18
CA PHE A 277 -3.03 -0.86 4.96
C PHE A 277 -2.43 -2.25 5.13
N THR A 278 -1.12 -2.42 5.01
CA THR A 278 -0.57 -3.79 4.92
C THR A 278 0.48 -4.13 5.97
N GLY A 279 1.09 -3.13 6.60
CA GLY A 279 2.32 -3.28 7.35
C GLY A 279 3.49 -3.82 6.53
N GLY A 280 3.39 -3.69 5.20
CA GLY A 280 4.41 -4.03 4.23
C GLY A 280 5.54 -3.01 4.18
N VAL A 281 6.38 -3.14 3.16
CA VAL A 281 7.49 -2.21 2.88
C VAL A 281 7.37 -1.78 1.46
N THR A 282 7.46 -0.47 1.25
CA THR A 282 7.37 0.09 -0.08
C THR A 282 8.71 0.32 -0.74
N GLU A 283 8.69 0.19 -2.06
CA GLU A 283 9.75 0.55 -2.97
C GLU A 283 9.15 1.46 -4.05
N MET A 284 9.87 2.53 -4.40
CA MET A 284 9.47 3.46 -5.43
C MET A 284 10.52 3.52 -6.53
N TYR A 285 10.08 3.47 -7.79
CA TYR A 285 10.92 3.54 -8.97
C TYR A 285 10.47 4.69 -9.86
N GLU A 286 11.39 5.62 -10.13
CA GLU A 286 11.22 6.66 -11.15
C GLU A 286 11.51 6.06 -12.53
N MET A 287 10.61 6.25 -13.49
CA MET A 287 10.74 5.67 -14.84
C MET A 287 11.96 6.22 -15.58
N GLU A 288 12.33 7.49 -15.37
CA GLU A 288 13.52 8.10 -15.98
C GLU A 288 14.83 7.44 -15.55
N ALA A 289 14.86 6.90 -14.32
CA ALA A 289 16.04 6.28 -13.72
C ALA A 289 15.83 4.79 -13.43
N CYS A 290 14.91 4.14 -14.14
CA CYS A 290 14.54 2.76 -13.85
C CYS A 290 15.66 1.76 -14.19
N PRO A 291 15.81 0.68 -13.39
CA PRO A 291 16.79 -0.35 -13.68
C PRO A 291 16.40 -1.14 -14.94
N PRO A 292 17.37 -1.66 -15.71
CA PRO A 292 17.09 -2.38 -16.97
C PRO A 292 16.28 -3.67 -16.77
N ASN A 293 16.28 -4.22 -15.55
CA ASN A 293 15.51 -5.40 -15.16
C ASN A 293 14.18 -5.05 -14.48
N LEU A 294 13.65 -3.82 -14.62
CA LEU A 294 12.43 -3.38 -13.93
C LEU A 294 11.26 -4.34 -14.14
N PHE A 295 10.99 -4.81 -15.37
CA PHE A 295 9.91 -5.76 -15.62
C PHE A 295 10.07 -7.06 -14.83
N GLN A 296 11.32 -7.53 -14.63
CA GLN A 296 11.60 -8.70 -13.80
C GLN A 296 11.37 -8.43 -12.31
N ILE A 297 11.48 -7.18 -11.86
CA ILE A 297 11.13 -6.78 -10.50
C ILE A 297 9.61 -6.80 -10.36
N ILE A 298 8.90 -6.17 -11.29
CA ILE A 298 7.42 -6.10 -11.31
C ILE A 298 6.81 -7.51 -11.32
N ILE A 299 7.27 -8.41 -12.20
CA ILE A 299 6.74 -9.78 -12.25
C ILE A 299 7.02 -10.56 -10.95
N LYS A 300 8.18 -10.35 -10.32
CA LYS A 300 8.51 -10.99 -9.04
C LYS A 300 7.67 -10.45 -7.88
N ALA A 301 7.32 -9.17 -7.93
CA ALA A 301 6.43 -8.53 -6.98
C ALA A 301 5.00 -9.09 -7.15
N TYR A 302 4.53 -9.19 -8.40
CA TYR A 302 3.26 -9.82 -8.74
C TYR A 302 3.17 -11.28 -8.28
N GLU A 303 4.20 -12.11 -8.54
CA GLU A 303 4.31 -13.51 -8.07
C GLU A 303 4.30 -13.65 -6.54
N ARG A 304 4.53 -12.56 -5.80
CA ARG A 304 4.55 -12.51 -4.33
C ARG A 304 3.36 -11.74 -3.77
N SER A 305 2.37 -11.45 -4.62
CA SER A 305 1.17 -10.70 -4.24
C SER A 305 1.46 -9.31 -3.67
N SER A 306 2.58 -8.68 -4.05
CA SER A 306 2.83 -7.28 -3.70
C SER A 306 1.75 -6.38 -4.31
N LEU A 307 1.30 -5.37 -3.58
CA LEU A 307 0.43 -4.34 -4.12
C LEU A 307 1.26 -3.41 -5.00
N MET A 308 0.69 -2.96 -6.13
CA MET A 308 1.40 -2.10 -7.07
C MET A 308 0.53 -0.94 -7.50
N GLY A 309 1.07 0.26 -7.34
CA GLY A 309 0.52 1.52 -7.81
C GLY A 309 1.45 2.16 -8.83
N CYS A 310 0.93 3.07 -9.62
CA CYS A 310 1.73 3.89 -10.53
C CYS A 310 1.03 5.21 -10.80
N SER A 311 1.81 6.20 -11.21
CA SER A 311 1.27 7.53 -11.48
C SER A 311 2.05 8.24 -12.58
N ILE A 312 1.40 9.25 -13.15
CA ILE A 312 1.96 10.15 -14.14
C ILE A 312 2.14 11.51 -13.45
N GLU A 313 3.31 12.13 -13.60
CA GLU A 313 3.56 13.43 -12.96
C GLU A 313 2.51 14.48 -13.37
N PRO A 314 1.98 15.26 -12.42
CA PRO A 314 0.99 16.29 -12.70
C PRO A 314 1.61 17.43 -13.52
N ASP A 315 0.78 18.12 -14.30
CA ASP A 315 1.15 19.46 -14.74
C ASP A 315 1.10 20.41 -13.53
N PRO A 316 2.13 21.25 -13.30
CA PRO A 316 2.13 22.18 -12.17
C PRO A 316 0.90 23.08 -12.08
N ASN A 317 0.20 23.32 -13.19
CA ASN A 317 -0.92 24.27 -13.26
C ASN A 317 -2.29 23.61 -13.46
N VAL A 318 -2.35 22.29 -13.67
CA VAL A 318 -3.60 21.58 -13.94
C VAL A 318 -3.66 20.30 -13.10
N LEU A 319 -4.62 20.27 -12.19
CA LEU A 319 -4.96 19.06 -11.44
C LEU A 319 -5.66 18.07 -12.39
N GLU A 320 -5.25 16.81 -12.34
CA GLU A 320 -5.97 15.69 -12.97
C GLU A 320 -6.26 15.90 -14.47
N ALA A 321 -5.22 16.22 -15.24
CA ALA A 321 -5.33 16.52 -16.67
C ALA A 321 -5.36 15.24 -17.53
N GLN A 322 -6.39 15.08 -18.36
CA GLN A 322 -6.45 13.99 -19.34
C GLN A 322 -5.47 14.21 -20.50
N THR A 323 -4.76 13.15 -20.85
CA THR A 323 -3.83 13.06 -21.98
C THR A 323 -4.57 12.67 -23.26
N PRO A 324 -4.00 12.94 -24.46
CA PRO A 324 -4.59 12.49 -25.71
C PRO A 324 -4.82 10.97 -25.79
N GLU A 325 -4.00 10.19 -25.06
CA GLU A 325 -4.08 8.73 -25.00
C GLU A 325 -5.10 8.20 -23.98
N GLY A 326 -5.87 9.10 -23.34
CA GLY A 326 -6.94 8.76 -22.38
C GLY A 326 -6.51 8.65 -20.92
N LEU A 327 -5.20 8.65 -20.63
CA LEU A 327 -4.65 8.60 -19.27
C LEU A 327 -4.76 9.95 -18.55
N ILE A 328 -4.76 9.95 -17.22
CA ILE A 328 -4.90 11.13 -16.36
C ILE A 328 -3.57 11.43 -15.66
N ARG A 329 -3.09 12.68 -15.74
CA ARG A 329 -1.88 13.15 -15.05
C ARG A 329 -2.19 13.59 -13.63
N GLY A 330 -1.26 13.39 -12.70
CA GLY A 330 -1.48 13.71 -11.29
C GLY A 330 -2.47 12.76 -10.61
N HIS A 331 -2.64 11.57 -11.17
CA HIS A 331 -3.59 10.55 -10.71
C HIS A 331 -2.88 9.23 -10.44
N ALA A 332 -3.42 8.47 -9.49
CA ALA A 332 -2.90 7.16 -9.12
C ALA A 332 -3.67 6.05 -9.84
N TYR A 333 -2.93 5.10 -10.41
CA TYR A 333 -3.42 3.90 -11.06
C TYR A 333 -2.91 2.66 -10.33
N SER A 334 -3.66 1.57 -10.39
CA SER A 334 -3.24 0.28 -9.84
C SER A 334 -2.74 -0.65 -10.93
N ILE A 335 -1.73 -1.49 -10.65
CA ILE A 335 -1.32 -2.58 -11.55
C ILE A 335 -1.93 -3.88 -11.02
N THR A 336 -2.89 -4.43 -11.74
CA THR A 336 -3.69 -5.59 -11.30
C THR A 336 -3.21 -6.91 -11.92
N CYS A 337 -2.49 -6.87 -13.04
CA CYS A 337 -1.90 -8.06 -13.66
C CYS A 337 -0.59 -7.76 -14.38
N VAL A 338 0.33 -8.72 -14.34
CA VAL A 338 1.66 -8.63 -14.97
C VAL A 338 1.97 -9.96 -15.64
N ARG A 339 2.14 -9.95 -16.98
CA ARG A 339 2.34 -11.20 -17.71
C ARG A 339 3.25 -11.06 -18.92
N TYR A 340 3.95 -12.14 -19.22
CA TYR A 340 4.47 -12.38 -20.57
C TYR A 340 3.41 -13.12 -21.38
N VAL A 341 2.96 -12.52 -22.46
CA VAL A 341 1.94 -13.09 -23.35
C VAL A 341 2.60 -13.58 -24.63
N ASP A 342 2.29 -14.80 -25.04
CA ASP A 342 2.74 -15.38 -26.30
C ASP A 342 1.98 -14.73 -27.46
N ILE A 343 2.74 -14.14 -28.39
CA ILE A 343 2.21 -13.52 -29.61
C ILE A 343 2.70 -14.26 -30.84
N SER A 344 1.80 -14.46 -31.79
CA SER A 344 2.14 -15.05 -33.08
C SER A 344 1.61 -14.18 -34.22
N THR A 345 2.52 -13.42 -34.83
CA THR A 345 2.24 -12.67 -36.06
C THR A 345 2.66 -13.52 -37.28
N PRO A 346 2.24 -13.17 -38.51
CA PRO A 346 2.65 -13.90 -39.71
C PRO A 346 4.17 -13.99 -39.91
N ASN A 347 4.95 -13.07 -39.32
CA ASN A 347 6.39 -12.96 -39.54
C ASN A 347 7.24 -13.26 -38.29
N VAL A 348 6.65 -13.20 -37.10
CA VAL A 348 7.39 -13.30 -35.82
C VAL A 348 6.48 -13.93 -34.76
N SER A 349 7.02 -14.91 -34.04
CA SER A 349 6.43 -15.43 -32.80
C SER A 349 7.38 -15.15 -31.63
N GLY A 350 6.83 -14.83 -30.46
CA GLY A 350 7.62 -14.53 -29.25
C GLY A 350 6.74 -14.15 -28.07
N LYS A 351 7.35 -13.67 -26.99
CA LYS A 351 6.64 -13.17 -25.80
C LYS A 351 6.70 -11.66 -25.72
N ILE A 352 5.59 -11.03 -25.39
CA ILE A 352 5.51 -9.60 -25.12
C ILE A 352 5.17 -9.35 -23.64
N PRO A 353 5.88 -8.44 -22.96
CA PRO A 353 5.53 -8.03 -21.60
C PRO A 353 4.30 -7.10 -21.61
N LEU A 354 3.20 -7.53 -20.99
CA LEU A 354 1.98 -6.74 -20.81
C LEU A 354 1.69 -6.49 -19.33
N LEU A 355 1.07 -5.35 -19.07
CA LEU A 355 0.54 -4.95 -17.78
C LEU A 355 -0.95 -4.68 -17.92
N ARG A 356 -1.75 -5.09 -16.94
CA ARG A 356 -3.12 -4.60 -16.74
C ARG A 356 -3.10 -3.54 -15.66
N LEU A 357 -3.61 -2.37 -16.00
CA LEU A 357 -3.73 -1.23 -15.10
C LEU A 357 -5.20 -0.93 -14.85
N ARG A 358 -5.48 -0.26 -13.73
CA ARG A 358 -6.81 0.20 -13.37
C ARG A 358 -6.80 1.68 -13.01
N ASN A 359 -7.72 2.44 -13.59
CA ASN A 359 -8.13 3.75 -13.12
C ASN A 359 -9.13 3.59 -11.95
N PRO A 360 -8.85 4.11 -10.74
CA PRO A 360 -9.77 3.99 -9.61
C PRO A 360 -11.11 4.72 -9.84
N TRP A 361 -11.21 5.67 -10.77
CA TRP A 361 -12.49 6.30 -11.12
C TRP A 361 -13.50 5.35 -11.75
N GLY A 362 -13.08 4.16 -12.18
CA GLY A 362 -13.97 3.15 -12.77
C GLY A 362 -14.83 3.68 -13.92
N ASN A 363 -14.34 4.70 -14.64
CA ASN A 363 -15.06 5.38 -15.71
C ASN A 363 -14.36 5.18 -17.06
N GLU A 364 -15.01 5.66 -18.12
CA GLU A 364 -14.57 5.56 -19.52
C GLU A 364 -13.24 6.27 -19.87
N SER A 365 -12.52 6.84 -18.88
CA SER A 365 -11.18 7.42 -19.07
C SER A 365 -10.10 6.32 -19.03
N GLU A 366 -10.06 5.52 -20.10
CA GLU A 366 -9.15 4.40 -20.29
C GLU A 366 -8.10 4.66 -21.39
N TRP A 367 -7.04 3.86 -21.38
CA TRP A 367 -6.02 3.86 -22.42
C TRP A 367 -6.63 3.54 -23.78
N ASN A 368 -6.40 4.40 -24.77
CA ASN A 368 -6.92 4.22 -26.14
C ASN A 368 -5.85 3.77 -27.17
N GLY A 369 -4.66 3.40 -26.70
CA GLY A 369 -3.53 2.99 -27.53
C GLY A 369 -3.46 1.49 -27.80
N ALA A 370 -2.27 0.99 -28.14
CA ALA A 370 -2.05 -0.43 -28.41
C ALA A 370 -2.37 -1.29 -27.18
N TRP A 371 -3.06 -2.41 -27.40
CA TRP A 371 -3.57 -3.33 -26.36
C TRP A 371 -4.70 -2.78 -25.48
N SER A 372 -5.27 -1.62 -25.80
CA SER A 372 -6.58 -1.22 -25.25
C SER A 372 -7.68 -2.24 -25.59
N ASP A 373 -8.84 -2.11 -24.97
CA ASP A 373 -9.92 -3.08 -25.07
C ASP A 373 -10.42 -3.32 -26.50
N GLY A 374 -10.52 -2.26 -27.31
CA GLY A 374 -10.87 -2.33 -28.72
C GLY A 374 -9.69 -2.61 -29.67
N ALA A 375 -8.49 -2.88 -29.15
CA ALA A 375 -7.28 -2.83 -29.95
C ALA A 375 -7.15 -4.01 -30.93
N PRO A 376 -6.76 -3.75 -32.19
CA PRO A 376 -6.61 -4.80 -33.19
C PRO A 376 -5.55 -5.85 -32.86
N GLU A 377 -4.60 -5.54 -31.98
CA GLU A 377 -3.47 -6.39 -31.59
C GLU A 377 -3.91 -7.68 -30.90
N TRP A 378 -5.06 -7.69 -30.22
CA TRP A 378 -5.64 -8.89 -29.60
C TRP A 378 -5.86 -10.04 -30.59
N ARG A 379 -5.95 -9.77 -31.90
CA ARG A 379 -6.06 -10.80 -32.94
C ARG A 379 -4.85 -11.75 -33.02
N PHE A 380 -3.71 -11.35 -32.46
CA PHE A 380 -2.45 -12.09 -32.52
C PHE A 380 -2.19 -12.98 -31.29
N ILE A 381 -3.13 -13.00 -30.34
CA ILE A 381 -3.12 -13.85 -29.16
C ILE A 381 -4.16 -14.96 -29.35
N SER A 382 -3.85 -16.17 -28.90
CA SER A 382 -4.77 -17.30 -28.99
C SER A 382 -6.00 -17.13 -28.09
N GLU A 383 -7.15 -17.68 -28.48
CA GLU A 383 -8.37 -17.57 -27.65
C GLU A 383 -8.19 -18.21 -26.26
N ALA A 384 -7.44 -19.32 -26.17
CA ALA A 384 -7.12 -19.95 -24.88
C ALA A 384 -6.34 -19.02 -23.95
N GLU A 385 -5.40 -18.25 -24.51
CA GLU A 385 -4.60 -17.30 -23.72
C GLU A 385 -5.40 -16.05 -23.35
N LYS A 386 -6.36 -15.62 -24.20
CA LYS A 386 -7.32 -14.56 -23.84
C LYS A 386 -8.23 -14.97 -22.69
N GLU A 387 -8.72 -16.20 -22.72
CA GLU A 387 -9.52 -16.78 -21.64
C GLU A 387 -8.69 -16.86 -20.35
N GLU A 388 -7.43 -17.31 -20.43
CA GLU A 388 -6.51 -17.36 -19.29
C GLU A 388 -6.14 -15.97 -18.74
N LEU A 389 -6.09 -14.94 -19.59
CA LEU A 389 -5.90 -13.55 -19.18
C LEU A 389 -7.15 -12.97 -18.49
N GLY A 390 -8.30 -13.65 -18.60
CA GLY A 390 -9.58 -13.17 -18.09
C GLY A 390 -9.94 -11.82 -18.69
N LEU A 391 -9.78 -11.66 -20.01
CA LEU A 391 -10.11 -10.40 -20.69
C LEU A 391 -11.61 -10.11 -20.56
N THR A 392 -11.93 -9.10 -19.76
CA THR A 392 -13.23 -8.44 -19.71
C THR A 392 -13.09 -7.12 -20.45
N PHE A 393 -13.91 -6.90 -21.48
CA PHE A 393 -13.94 -5.65 -22.24
C PHE A 393 -15.14 -4.84 -21.77
N ASP A 394 -15.02 -4.29 -20.57
CA ASP A 394 -16.06 -3.51 -19.91
C ASP A 394 -15.47 -2.12 -19.61
N ASN A 395 -16.31 -1.07 -19.63
CA ASN A 395 -15.87 0.29 -19.29
C ASN A 395 -15.76 0.44 -17.77
N ASP A 396 -14.80 -0.27 -17.18
CA ASP A 396 -14.66 -0.45 -15.73
C ASP A 396 -13.38 0.21 -15.19
N GLY A 397 -12.67 0.94 -16.05
CA GLY A 397 -11.42 1.62 -15.79
C GLY A 397 -10.18 0.72 -15.91
N GLU A 398 -10.32 -0.60 -16.16
CA GLU A 398 -9.20 -1.49 -16.45
C GLU A 398 -8.82 -1.50 -17.92
N PHE A 399 -7.52 -1.51 -18.19
CA PHE A 399 -7.01 -1.62 -19.54
C PHE A 399 -5.65 -2.32 -19.54
N TRP A 400 -5.32 -2.93 -20.67
CA TRP A 400 -3.98 -3.48 -20.89
C TRP A 400 -3.10 -2.51 -21.67
N MET A 401 -1.80 -2.57 -21.38
CA MET A 401 -0.80 -1.88 -22.17
C MET A 401 0.51 -2.66 -22.22
N SER A 402 1.33 -2.38 -23.24
CA SER A 402 2.67 -2.94 -23.30
C SER A 402 3.57 -2.31 -22.23
N PHE A 403 4.50 -3.07 -21.66
CA PHE A 403 5.47 -2.52 -20.70
C PHE A 403 6.30 -1.37 -21.31
N LYS A 404 6.52 -1.41 -22.62
CA LYS A 404 7.24 -0.35 -23.33
C LYS A 404 6.45 0.96 -23.36
N ASP A 405 5.14 0.89 -23.54
CA ASP A 405 4.29 2.08 -23.51
C ASP A 405 4.09 2.56 -22.08
N TYR A 406 3.96 1.63 -21.11
CA TYR A 406 4.00 1.97 -19.69
C TYR A 406 5.22 2.83 -19.33
N GLN A 407 6.44 2.41 -19.71
CA GLN A 407 7.67 3.18 -19.46
C GLN A 407 7.71 4.56 -20.13
N ARG A 408 6.92 4.79 -21.18
CA ARG A 408 6.87 6.06 -21.91
C ARG A 408 5.86 7.03 -21.31
N HIS A 409 4.75 6.51 -20.80
CA HIS A 409 3.62 7.33 -20.36
C HIS A 409 3.59 7.52 -18.84
N PHE A 410 4.07 6.57 -18.06
CA PHE A 410 4.10 6.66 -16.60
C PHE A 410 5.42 7.25 -16.09
N SER A 411 5.34 7.93 -14.95
CA SER A 411 6.50 8.57 -14.32
C SER A 411 7.01 7.76 -13.14
N ARG A 412 6.10 7.17 -12.35
CA ARG A 412 6.43 6.46 -11.11
C ARG A 412 5.75 5.12 -11.00
N LEU A 413 6.47 4.17 -10.43
CA LEU A 413 5.98 2.88 -9.97
C LEU A 413 6.20 2.78 -8.46
N GLU A 414 5.16 2.33 -7.77
CA GLU A 414 5.10 2.14 -6.33
C GLU A 414 4.77 0.68 -6.07
N ILE A 415 5.61 -0.03 -5.32
CA ILE A 415 5.43 -1.45 -4.98
C ILE A 415 5.40 -1.58 -3.46
N CYS A 416 4.34 -2.16 -2.90
CA CYS A 416 4.28 -2.54 -1.49
C CYS A 416 4.41 -4.06 -1.34
N ASN A 417 5.54 -4.48 -0.80
CA ASN A 417 5.81 -5.89 -0.51
C ASN A 417 5.12 -6.28 0.79
N LEU A 418 4.24 -7.28 0.72
CA LEU A 418 3.42 -7.72 1.84
C LEU A 418 4.23 -8.48 2.89
N ASN A 419 3.76 -8.41 4.13
CA ASN A 419 4.27 -9.22 5.23
C ASN A 419 3.90 -10.71 5.00
N PRO A 420 4.78 -11.68 5.31
CA PRO A 420 4.48 -13.12 5.20
C PRO A 420 3.16 -13.61 5.81
N ASP A 421 2.63 -12.88 6.78
CA ASP A 421 1.39 -13.17 7.49
C ASP A 421 0.13 -12.59 6.82
N SER A 422 0.30 -11.70 5.83
CA SER A 422 -0.78 -11.00 5.11
C SER A 422 -1.56 -11.92 4.16
N LEU A 423 -0.96 -13.04 3.71
CA LEU A 423 -1.57 -14.00 2.78
C LEU A 423 -2.01 -15.27 3.50
N SER A 424 -3.19 -15.78 3.15
CA SER A 424 -3.73 -17.04 3.64
C SER A 424 -3.02 -18.25 3.03
N GLU A 425 -3.10 -19.42 3.69
CA GLU A 425 -2.54 -20.66 3.13
C GLU A 425 -3.17 -21.03 1.78
N GLU A 426 -4.47 -20.78 1.62
CA GLU A 426 -5.20 -21.01 0.37
C GLU A 426 -4.74 -20.07 -0.76
N GLU A 427 -4.56 -18.77 -0.45
CA GLU A 427 -4.03 -17.77 -1.40
C GLU A 427 -2.61 -18.11 -1.86
N LEU A 428 -1.84 -18.84 -1.06
CA LEU A 428 -0.48 -19.31 -1.37
C LEU A 428 -0.45 -20.63 -2.14
N LEU A 429 -1.47 -21.47 -1.95
CA LEU A 429 -1.59 -22.78 -2.59
C LEU A 429 -2.06 -22.68 -4.05
N ASP A 430 -2.77 -21.60 -4.40
CA ASP A 430 -3.32 -21.36 -5.75
C ASP A 430 -2.29 -20.90 -6.80
N GLY A 431 -1.10 -21.52 -6.82
CA GLY A 431 -0.12 -21.37 -7.90
C GLY A 431 1.16 -20.64 -7.49
N HIS A 432 2.18 -21.41 -7.11
CA HIS A 432 3.59 -21.00 -7.10
C HIS A 432 3.96 -19.67 -6.37
N LYS A 433 3.09 -19.15 -5.51
CA LYS A 433 3.33 -17.86 -4.86
C LYS A 433 4.45 -17.98 -3.83
N LYS A 434 5.35 -17.02 -3.84
CA LYS A 434 6.52 -16.98 -2.95
C LYS A 434 6.25 -16.00 -1.80
N LYS A 435 6.88 -16.23 -0.64
CA LYS A 435 6.87 -15.28 0.47
C LYS A 435 8.15 -14.46 0.51
N TRP A 436 8.06 -13.28 1.07
CA TRP A 436 9.23 -12.51 1.48
C TRP A 436 9.76 -13.04 2.83
N GLU A 437 11.04 -12.85 3.13
CA GLU A 437 11.54 -13.04 4.50
C GLU A 437 11.62 -11.67 5.18
N MET A 438 11.01 -11.52 6.36
CA MET A 438 10.96 -10.24 7.08
C MET A 438 11.81 -10.27 8.35
N SER A 439 12.56 -9.20 8.59
CA SER A 439 13.16 -8.91 9.91
C SER A 439 12.84 -7.48 10.34
N VAL A 440 12.43 -7.30 11.61
CA VAL A 440 12.00 -6.01 12.20
C VAL A 440 12.87 -5.66 13.42
N PHE A 441 13.16 -4.37 13.61
CA PHE A 441 14.16 -3.91 14.59
C PHE A 441 13.82 -2.57 15.25
N GLU A 442 13.16 -2.47 16.40
CA GLU A 442 12.78 -1.15 16.96
C GLU A 442 13.93 -0.35 17.65
N GLY A 443 13.81 0.99 17.67
CA GLY A 443 14.68 1.87 18.48
C GLY A 443 14.49 3.37 18.25
N GLU A 444 15.25 4.19 19.00
CA GLU A 444 14.99 5.63 19.18
C GLU A 444 16.24 6.53 19.05
N TRP A 445 16.01 7.80 18.69
CA TRP A 445 17.03 8.85 18.69
C TRP A 445 16.88 9.79 19.87
N VAL A 446 17.78 9.62 20.84
CA VAL A 446 17.83 10.46 22.03
C VAL A 446 18.95 11.48 21.88
N ARG A 447 18.59 12.75 22.01
CA ARG A 447 19.53 13.87 21.94
C ARG A 447 20.67 13.67 22.94
N GLY A 448 21.91 13.74 22.46
CA GLY A 448 23.11 13.58 23.30
C GLY A 448 23.47 12.13 23.65
N VAL A 449 22.68 11.13 23.21
CA VAL A 449 22.95 9.71 23.45
C VAL A 449 23.10 8.94 22.14
N THR A 450 22.03 8.86 21.33
CA THR A 450 21.99 8.06 20.08
C THR A 450 21.76 8.90 18.81
N ALA A 451 21.45 10.19 18.95
CA ALA A 451 21.20 11.12 17.85
C ALA A 451 22.49 11.64 17.18
N GLY A 452 23.32 10.74 16.65
CA GLY A 452 24.66 11.02 16.13
C GLY A 452 24.76 11.65 14.73
N GLY A 453 23.64 11.84 14.01
CA GLY A 453 23.64 12.40 12.65
C GLY A 453 24.02 11.39 11.54
N CYS A 454 24.17 11.88 10.32
CA CYS A 454 24.59 11.09 9.15
C CYS A 454 26.13 11.10 8.97
N ARG A 455 26.65 10.38 7.97
CA ARG A 455 28.10 10.20 7.73
C ARG A 455 28.88 11.51 7.59
N ASN A 456 28.20 12.61 7.28
CA ASN A 456 28.78 13.95 7.19
C ASN A 456 29.15 14.54 8.57
N PHE A 457 28.59 14.01 9.67
CA PHE A 457 28.79 14.49 11.03
C PHE A 457 29.71 13.55 11.81
N LEU A 458 30.97 13.43 11.38
CA LEU A 458 31.93 12.45 11.92
C LEU A 458 32.08 12.51 13.45
N ASP A 459 31.98 13.71 14.04
CA ASP A 459 32.15 13.94 15.47
C ASP A 459 31.04 13.33 16.33
N SER A 460 29.80 13.37 15.84
CA SER A 460 28.64 12.77 16.53
C SER A 460 28.29 11.38 15.99
N MET A 461 28.81 10.99 14.82
CA MET A 461 28.56 9.69 14.20
C MET A 461 28.96 8.51 15.07
N GLN A 462 29.94 8.67 15.97
CA GLN A 462 30.34 7.61 16.90
C GLN A 462 29.32 7.39 18.03
N GLN A 463 28.51 8.41 18.35
CA GLN A 463 27.38 8.28 19.26
C GLN A 463 26.26 7.43 18.64
N ARG A 464 26.35 7.11 17.34
CA ARG A 464 25.55 6.08 16.68
C ARG A 464 26.02 4.70 17.15
N ARG A 465 25.74 4.34 18.41
CA ARG A 465 25.72 2.93 18.80
C ARG A 465 24.66 2.24 17.94
N LEU A 466 25.02 1.07 17.39
CA LEU A 466 24.26 0.28 16.41
C LEU A 466 22.76 0.64 16.41
N MET A 467 22.35 1.33 15.36
CA MET A 467 20.94 1.58 15.11
C MET A 467 20.25 0.27 14.81
N LYS A 468 19.20 0.01 15.57
CA LYS A 468 17.98 -0.66 15.13
C LYS A 468 16.91 0.42 15.22
N LYS A 469 16.70 1.19 14.15
CA LYS A 469 15.39 1.83 13.89
C LYS A 469 14.48 0.74 13.38
N THR A 470 13.15 0.78 13.60
CA THR A 470 12.21 -0.19 13.00
C THR A 470 12.49 -0.24 11.51
N LYS A 471 13.30 -1.23 11.15
CA LYS A 471 13.81 -1.47 9.82
C LYS A 471 13.22 -2.79 9.50
N ILE A 472 12.19 -2.71 8.68
CA ILE A 472 11.62 -3.88 8.07
C ILE A 472 12.46 -4.10 6.82
N ALA A 473 13.24 -5.17 6.83
CA ALA A 473 14.00 -5.58 5.66
C ALA A 473 13.35 -6.84 5.11
N PHE A 474 13.02 -6.80 3.82
CA PHE A 474 12.64 -7.99 3.09
C PHE A 474 13.86 -8.58 2.38
N VAL A 475 14.05 -9.88 2.53
CA VAL A 475 15.10 -10.63 1.84
C VAL A 475 14.45 -11.59 0.84
N LEU A 476 14.98 -11.61 -0.38
CA LEU A 476 14.67 -12.62 -1.39
C LEU A 476 15.43 -13.91 -1.04
N THR A 477 14.71 -14.94 -0.61
CA THR A 477 15.24 -16.32 -0.51
C THR A 477 15.09 -17.07 -1.82
#